data_AF-A6ING6-F1
#
_entry.id   AF-A6ING6-F1
#
_cell.length_a   1.000
_cell.length_b   1.000
_cell.length_c   1.000
_cell.angle_alpha   90.00
_cell.angle_beta   90.00
_cell.angle_gamma   90.00
#
_symmetry.space_group_name_H-M   'P 1'
#
loop_
_entity.id
_entity.type
_entity.pdbx_description
1 polymer ?
#
loop_
_entity_poly.entity_id
_entity_poly.type
_entity_poly.pdbx_seq_one_letter_code
_entity_poly.pdbx_strand_id
1 'polypeptide(L)'
;MHQMETSTMVQDNRVSRFIISIRAWAARHLHHEDPTPDSFLDRFHGAELKEVSSQERNAQPNPGGQEPPEGGKGRKKDPIVVDPSSNIYYRWLTAIALPVFYNWCLLVCRACFDELQSEHLTLWLVLDYSADALYVVDMLVRARTGFLEQGLMVRDTKRLWKHYTKTLHFKLDILSLIPTDLAYLKLGMNYPELRFNRLLRFSRLFEFFDRTETRTNYPNVFRIGNLVLYTLIIIHWNACIYFAISKFIGFGTDSWVYPNTSKPEYGRLSRKYIYSLYWSTLTLTTIGETPPPVKDEEYLFVVIDFLVGVLIFATIVGNVGSMISNMNASRAEFQAKIDSIKQYMQFRKVTKDLETRVIRWFDYLWANRKTVDEKEVLKNLPDKLKAEIAINVHLDTLKKVRIFQDCEAGLLVELVLKLRPAVFSPGDYICKKGDIGREMYIIKEGKLAVVADDGVTQFVVLSDGSYFGEISILNIKGSKSGNRRTANIRSIGYSDLFCLSKDDLMETLTEYPDAKRALEEKGRQILMKDNLIDDDLVTARADARNIEEKVEYLESSLDGLQTRFARLLAEYSASQMKLKQRLSQLESQMTRRGHGFSPDRENSEDASKAD
;
A
#
# COMPACT_ATOMS: atom_id res chain seq x y z
N MET A 1 51.27 39.46 -37.60
CA MET A 1 51.70 38.53 -36.53
C MET A 1 51.11 38.95 -35.18
N HIS A 2 49.78 39.15 -35.12
CA HIS A 2 49.00 39.37 -33.90
C HIS A 2 47.52 39.27 -34.30
N GLN A 3 46.98 38.05 -34.31
CA GLN A 3 45.56 37.69 -34.28
C GLN A 3 45.43 36.19 -34.61
N MET A 4 45.90 35.32 -33.72
CA MET A 4 45.62 33.88 -33.77
C MET A 4 46.03 33.22 -32.45
N GLU A 5 45.51 33.68 -31.31
CA GLU A 5 45.80 33.00 -30.03
C GLU A 5 44.77 33.24 -28.91
N THR A 6 43.50 33.49 -29.26
CA THR A 6 42.43 33.64 -28.27
C THR A 6 41.16 32.89 -28.71
N SER A 7 41.26 31.57 -28.88
CA SER A 7 40.06 30.74 -29.14
C SER A 7 40.15 29.31 -28.59
N THR A 8 40.77 29.11 -27.42
CA THR A 8 40.85 27.80 -26.74
C THR A 8 40.54 27.82 -25.24
N MET A 9 40.00 28.91 -24.67
CA MET A 9 39.69 28.98 -23.24
C MET A 9 38.27 29.51 -22.90
N VAL A 10 37.25 29.11 -23.66
CA VAL A 10 35.84 29.45 -23.32
C VAL A 10 34.90 28.23 -23.26
N GLN A 11 35.37 27.02 -23.54
CA GLN A 11 34.48 25.86 -23.68
C GLN A 11 34.28 25.00 -22.41
N ASP A 12 35.03 25.24 -21.32
CA ASP A 12 34.94 24.40 -20.10
C ASP A 12 34.03 24.94 -18.98
N ASN A 13 33.54 26.18 -19.08
CA ASN A 13 32.78 26.78 -17.99
C ASN A 13 31.28 26.45 -17.98
N ARG A 14 30.72 25.93 -19.09
CA ARG A 14 29.29 25.55 -19.16
C ARG A 14 29.02 24.16 -18.60
N VAL A 15 29.90 23.20 -18.87
CA VAL A 15 29.80 21.83 -18.34
C VAL A 15 30.07 21.82 -16.84
N SER A 16 31.06 22.58 -16.37
CA SER A 16 31.34 22.72 -14.93
C SER A 16 30.15 23.35 -14.18
N ARG A 17 29.53 24.41 -14.70
CA ARG A 17 28.30 25.00 -14.10
C ARG A 17 27.12 24.05 -14.13
N PHE A 18 26.98 23.22 -15.15
CA PHE A 18 25.93 22.21 -15.25
C PHE A 18 26.15 21.05 -14.26
N ILE A 19 27.39 20.63 -14.05
CA ILE A 19 27.73 19.62 -13.02
C ILE A 19 27.56 20.19 -11.61
N ILE A 20 27.90 21.46 -11.39
CA ILE A 20 27.68 22.15 -10.11
C ILE A 20 26.19 22.36 -9.85
N SER A 21 25.37 22.67 -10.87
CA SER A 21 23.92 22.78 -10.71
C SER A 21 23.27 21.43 -10.45
N ILE A 22 23.75 20.34 -11.07
CA ILE A 22 23.31 18.97 -10.77
C ILE A 22 23.73 18.55 -9.36
N ARG A 23 24.94 18.89 -8.91
CA ARG A 23 25.37 18.65 -7.51
C ARG A 23 24.54 19.45 -6.51
N ALA A 24 24.22 20.71 -6.82
CA ALA A 24 23.40 21.57 -5.96
C ALA A 24 21.91 21.18 -5.99
N TRP A 25 21.44 20.58 -7.09
CA TRP A 25 20.10 19.99 -7.21
C TRP A 25 20.03 18.65 -6.47
N ALA A 26 21.02 17.78 -6.63
CA ALA A 26 21.14 16.51 -5.92
C ALA A 26 21.29 16.73 -4.41
N ALA A 27 22.08 17.72 -3.96
CA ALA A 27 22.20 18.07 -2.54
C ALA A 27 20.90 18.63 -1.94
N ARG A 28 20.04 19.27 -2.75
CA ARG A 28 18.72 19.76 -2.34
C ARG A 28 17.61 18.71 -2.39
N HIS A 29 17.85 17.54 -2.98
CA HIS A 29 16.88 16.44 -3.09
C HIS A 29 17.34 15.14 -2.40
N LEU A 30 18.56 15.10 -1.87
CA LEU A 30 19.10 13.98 -1.07
C LEU A 30 19.05 14.21 0.44
N HIS A 31 18.57 15.37 0.91
CA HIS A 31 18.02 15.44 2.25
C HIS A 31 16.68 14.71 2.22
N HIS A 32 16.72 13.44 2.59
CA HIS A 32 15.61 12.85 3.33
C HIS A 32 15.22 13.88 4.40
N GLU A 33 14.00 14.40 4.33
CA GLU A 33 13.33 14.77 5.57
C GLU A 33 13.34 13.49 6.40
N ASP A 34 14.24 13.43 7.39
CA ASP A 34 14.11 12.46 8.45
C ASP A 34 12.68 12.64 8.97
N PRO A 35 11.86 11.58 9.02
CA PRO A 35 10.56 11.69 9.64
C PRO A 35 10.84 12.19 11.06
N THR A 36 10.30 13.36 11.38
CA THR A 36 10.25 13.79 12.77
C THR A 36 9.66 12.62 13.55
N PRO A 37 10.29 12.16 14.64
CA PRO A 37 9.73 11.07 15.42
C PRO A 37 8.43 11.60 16.00
N ASP A 38 7.31 11.27 15.35
CA ASP A 38 5.99 11.56 15.85
C ASP A 38 5.85 10.80 17.16
N SER A 39 6.05 11.51 18.27
CA SER A 39 5.87 10.99 19.64
C SER A 39 4.48 10.39 19.89
N PHE A 40 3.56 10.59 18.94
CA PHE A 40 2.24 10.02 18.90
C PHE A 40 2.22 8.52 18.55
N LEU A 41 3.01 8.06 17.57
CA LEU A 41 3.02 6.66 17.13
C LEU A 41 3.83 5.77 18.09
N ASP A 42 4.88 6.31 18.71
CA ASP A 42 5.65 5.60 19.75
C ASP A 42 4.80 5.27 20.99
N ARG A 43 3.74 6.04 21.24
CA ARG A 43 2.83 5.83 22.38
C ARG A 43 1.97 4.56 22.21
N PHE A 44 1.75 4.10 20.98
CA PHE A 44 1.01 2.88 20.67
C PHE A 44 1.91 1.64 20.50
N HIS A 45 3.22 1.81 20.29
CA HIS A 45 4.17 0.69 20.20
C HIS A 45 4.66 0.18 21.57
N GLY A 46 4.42 0.93 22.66
CA GLY A 46 5.07 0.70 23.96
C GLY A 46 4.38 -0.25 24.96
N ALA A 47 3.12 -0.64 24.75
CA ALA A 47 2.34 -1.36 25.77
C ALA A 47 2.36 -2.89 25.60
N GLU A 48 2.21 -3.43 24.38
CA GLU A 48 2.06 -4.89 24.19
C GLU A 48 3.36 -5.68 24.39
N LEU A 49 4.54 -5.11 24.14
CA LEU A 49 5.81 -5.83 24.30
C LEU A 49 6.33 -5.86 25.75
N LYS A 50 5.82 -5.00 26.64
CA LYS A 50 6.23 -4.98 28.05
C LYS A 50 5.51 -6.03 28.87
N GLU A 51 4.22 -6.28 28.64
CA GLU A 51 3.44 -7.26 29.39
C GLU A 51 3.92 -8.70 29.15
N VAL A 52 4.28 -9.05 27.90
CA VAL A 52 4.84 -10.37 27.57
C VAL A 52 6.21 -10.57 28.24
N SER A 53 7.03 -9.52 28.36
CA SER A 53 8.35 -9.62 29.01
C SER A 53 8.30 -9.72 30.54
N SER A 54 7.22 -9.25 31.17
CA SER A 54 7.04 -9.28 32.63
C SER A 54 6.45 -10.58 33.15
N GLN A 55 5.66 -11.31 32.35
CA GLN A 55 5.12 -12.61 32.77
C GLN A 55 6.18 -13.74 32.74
N GLU A 56 7.22 -13.64 31.91
CA GLU A 56 8.31 -14.63 31.88
C GLU A 56 9.36 -14.47 33.01
N ARG A 57 9.37 -13.35 33.74
CA ARG A 57 10.39 -13.06 34.76
C ARG A 57 10.09 -13.57 36.17
N ASN A 58 8.90 -14.11 36.43
CA ASN A 58 8.45 -14.50 37.78
C ASN A 58 8.25 -16.01 38.00
N ALA A 59 9.00 -16.86 37.29
CA ALA A 59 9.10 -18.28 37.62
C ALA A 59 10.37 -18.53 38.47
N GLN A 60 10.19 -18.88 39.75
CA GLN A 60 11.26 -19.30 40.66
C GLN A 60 11.95 -20.59 40.17
N PRO A 61 13.28 -20.73 40.34
CA PRO A 61 13.97 -21.98 40.00
C PRO A 61 13.82 -23.01 41.13
N ASN A 62 13.49 -24.23 40.74
CA ASN A 62 13.43 -25.43 41.58
C ASN A 62 14.88 -25.90 41.89
N PRO A 63 15.25 -26.28 43.13
CA PRO A 63 16.61 -26.71 43.43
C PRO A 63 16.74 -28.23 43.26
N GLY A 64 17.44 -28.68 42.22
CA GLY A 64 17.81 -30.09 42.10
C GLY A 64 18.00 -30.56 40.67
N GLY A 65 19.22 -30.41 40.15
CA GLY A 65 19.63 -30.99 38.88
C GLY A 65 21.01 -30.48 38.49
N GLN A 66 22.05 -31.25 38.79
CA GLN A 66 23.40 -31.00 38.30
C GLN A 66 23.46 -31.24 36.79
N GLU A 67 23.73 -30.19 36.01
CA GLU A 67 24.27 -30.31 34.65
C GLU A 67 25.79 -30.10 34.68
N PRO A 68 26.57 -30.86 33.88
CA PRO A 68 28.02 -30.74 33.84
C PRO A 68 28.45 -29.48 33.07
N PRO A 69 29.67 -28.95 33.30
CA PRO A 69 30.05 -27.64 32.76
C PRO A 69 30.26 -27.73 31.24
N GLU A 70 29.47 -26.98 30.48
CA GLU A 70 29.72 -26.77 29.06
C GLU A 70 31.01 -25.96 28.86
N GLY A 71 32.01 -26.62 28.27
CA GLY A 71 33.20 -25.98 27.74
C GLY A 71 32.85 -24.94 26.68
N GLY A 72 33.48 -23.77 26.78
CA GLY A 72 33.26 -22.63 25.90
C GLY A 72 33.33 -23.00 24.41
N LYS A 73 32.18 -22.96 23.74
CA LYS A 73 32.11 -22.94 22.28
C LYS A 73 31.92 -21.52 21.82
N GLY A 74 32.95 -21.00 21.12
CA GLY A 74 32.92 -19.68 20.49
C GLY A 74 31.68 -19.49 19.61
N ARG A 75 31.14 -18.25 19.63
CA ARG A 75 30.09 -17.77 18.73
C ARG A 75 30.36 -18.26 17.30
N LYS A 76 29.57 -19.23 16.83
CA LYS A 76 29.57 -19.63 15.41
C LYS A 76 29.17 -18.40 14.61
N LYS A 77 30.04 -17.92 13.72
CA LYS A 77 29.71 -16.86 12.77
C LYS A 77 28.52 -17.34 11.93
N ASP A 78 27.46 -16.55 11.90
CA ASP A 78 26.29 -16.88 11.10
C ASP A 78 26.70 -17.07 9.63
N PRO A 79 26.18 -18.09 8.95
CA PRO A 79 26.50 -18.31 7.56
C PRO A 79 26.06 -17.11 6.72
N ILE A 80 26.93 -16.66 5.80
CA ILE A 80 26.60 -15.64 4.82
C ILE A 80 25.48 -16.18 3.93
N VAL A 81 24.29 -15.57 4.04
CA VAL A 81 23.08 -15.87 3.26
C VAL A 81 22.61 -14.57 2.64
N VAL A 82 22.39 -14.60 1.33
CA VAL A 82 21.94 -13.44 0.56
C VAL A 82 20.42 -13.42 0.53
N ASP A 83 19.85 -12.33 0.98
CA ASP A 83 18.41 -12.11 0.93
C ASP A 83 18.01 -11.67 -0.49
N PRO A 84 17.14 -12.41 -1.19
CA PRO A 84 16.69 -12.06 -2.54
C PRO A 84 15.86 -10.76 -2.59
N SER A 85 15.32 -10.28 -1.46
CA SER A 85 14.58 -9.02 -1.38
C SER A 85 15.51 -7.80 -1.20
N SER A 86 16.76 -8.03 -0.82
CA SER A 86 17.71 -6.97 -0.49
C SER A 86 18.10 -6.11 -1.69
N ASN A 87 18.42 -4.84 -1.42
CA ASN A 87 18.97 -3.91 -2.42
C ASN A 87 20.36 -4.35 -2.94
N ILE A 88 21.12 -5.08 -2.13
CA ILE A 88 22.43 -5.61 -2.50
C ILE A 88 22.27 -6.68 -3.59
N TYR A 89 21.31 -7.60 -3.42
CA TYR A 89 21.00 -8.62 -4.42
C TYR A 89 20.56 -7.99 -5.75
N TYR A 90 19.71 -6.96 -5.71
CA TYR A 90 19.31 -6.24 -6.91
C TYR A 90 20.49 -5.59 -7.65
N ARG A 91 21.40 -4.91 -6.92
CA ARG A 91 22.62 -4.33 -7.52
C ARG A 91 23.53 -5.39 -8.12
N TRP A 92 23.67 -6.53 -7.45
CA TRP A 92 24.41 -7.68 -7.98
C TRP A 92 23.78 -8.20 -9.27
N LEU A 93 22.46 -8.35 -9.30
CA LEU A 93 21.73 -8.77 -10.49
C LEU A 93 21.90 -7.80 -11.67
N THR A 94 21.92 -6.49 -11.41
CA THR A 94 22.26 -5.47 -12.43
C THR A 94 23.69 -5.66 -12.96
N ALA A 95 24.66 -5.94 -12.08
CA ALA A 95 26.04 -6.21 -12.48
C ALA A 95 26.16 -7.46 -13.35
N ILE A 96 25.35 -8.49 -13.12
CA ILE A 96 25.29 -9.73 -13.93
C ILE A 96 24.52 -9.56 -15.23
N ALA A 97 23.55 -8.65 -15.30
CA ALA A 97 22.84 -8.37 -16.54
C ALA A 97 23.78 -7.85 -17.65
N LEU A 98 24.83 -7.11 -17.30
CA LEU A 98 25.81 -6.55 -18.24
C LEU A 98 26.58 -7.62 -19.03
N PRO A 99 27.27 -8.60 -18.41
CA PRO A 99 27.94 -9.67 -19.15
C PRO A 99 26.95 -10.57 -19.92
N VAL A 100 25.72 -10.76 -19.44
CA VAL A 100 24.70 -11.53 -20.20
C VAL A 100 24.31 -10.79 -21.48
N PHE A 101 24.05 -9.49 -21.39
CA PHE A 101 23.73 -8.64 -22.54
C PHE A 101 24.91 -8.55 -23.52
N TYR A 102 26.13 -8.39 -22.99
CA TYR A 102 27.37 -8.46 -23.77
C TYR A 102 27.46 -9.73 -24.62
N ASN A 103 27.25 -10.90 -24.02
CA ASN A 103 27.31 -12.18 -24.73
C ASN A 103 26.17 -12.29 -25.76
N TRP A 104 24.96 -11.86 -25.41
CA TRP A 104 23.80 -11.93 -26.31
C TRP A 104 23.94 -11.06 -27.56
N CYS A 105 24.59 -9.90 -27.48
CA CYS A 105 24.82 -9.03 -28.63
C CYS A 105 26.13 -9.36 -29.34
N LEU A 106 27.25 -9.30 -28.63
CA LEU A 106 28.56 -9.30 -29.28
C LEU A 106 29.04 -10.70 -29.68
N LEU A 107 28.59 -11.77 -29.02
CA LEU A 107 29.07 -13.11 -29.36
C LEU A 107 28.56 -13.57 -30.73
N VAL A 108 27.28 -13.36 -31.02
CA VAL A 108 26.67 -13.68 -32.32
C VAL A 108 27.25 -12.78 -33.41
N CYS A 109 27.41 -11.49 -33.13
CA CYS A 109 28.04 -10.56 -34.06
C CYS A 109 29.48 -10.97 -34.41
N ARG A 110 30.31 -11.31 -33.41
CA ARG A 110 31.70 -11.76 -33.61
C ARG A 110 31.79 -13.06 -34.39
N ALA A 111 30.81 -13.95 -34.27
CA ALA A 111 30.73 -15.19 -35.06
C ALA A 111 30.45 -14.95 -36.54
N CYS A 112 29.66 -13.93 -36.88
CA CYS A 112 29.29 -13.66 -38.27
C CYS A 112 30.27 -12.70 -38.97
N PHE A 113 30.88 -11.77 -38.22
CA PHE A 113 31.79 -10.75 -38.74
C PHE A 113 33.24 -10.99 -38.30
N ASP A 114 33.98 -11.84 -39.03
CA ASP A 114 35.35 -12.29 -38.69
C ASP A 114 36.36 -11.16 -38.42
N GLU A 115 36.24 -10.04 -39.15
CA GLU A 115 37.08 -8.85 -38.99
C GLU A 115 36.99 -8.31 -37.56
N LEU A 116 35.78 -8.32 -36.98
CA LEU A 116 35.55 -7.86 -35.61
C LEU A 116 36.30 -8.72 -34.59
N GLN A 117 36.36 -10.04 -34.81
CA GLN A 117 37.07 -10.97 -33.93
C GLN A 117 38.59 -10.86 -34.10
N SER A 118 39.07 -10.80 -35.34
CA SER A 118 40.50 -10.88 -35.64
C SER A 118 41.27 -9.58 -35.34
N GLU A 119 40.67 -8.40 -35.53
CA GLU A 119 41.32 -7.11 -35.26
C GLU A 119 41.48 -6.80 -33.76
N HIS A 120 40.64 -7.39 -32.90
CA HIS A 120 40.55 -7.05 -31.47
C HIS A 120 40.63 -8.27 -30.55
N LEU A 121 41.33 -9.32 -30.95
CA LEU A 121 41.37 -10.61 -30.25
C LEU A 121 41.69 -10.50 -28.75
N THR A 122 42.72 -9.75 -28.37
CA THR A 122 43.16 -9.62 -26.96
C THR A 122 42.07 -8.98 -26.09
N LEU A 123 41.41 -7.94 -26.61
CA LEU A 123 40.32 -7.26 -25.89
C LEU A 123 39.16 -8.23 -25.66
N TRP A 124 38.81 -9.01 -26.67
CA TRP A 124 37.72 -9.98 -26.57
C TRP A 124 38.00 -11.07 -25.55
N LEU A 125 39.21 -11.64 -25.53
CA LEU A 125 39.58 -12.64 -24.54
C LEU A 125 39.47 -12.09 -23.11
N VAL A 126 39.94 -10.86 -22.87
CA VAL A 126 39.83 -10.22 -21.55
C VAL A 126 38.37 -10.08 -21.13
N LEU A 127 37.50 -9.58 -22.02
CA LEU A 127 36.08 -9.42 -21.73
C LEU A 127 35.38 -10.77 -21.51
N ASP A 128 35.63 -11.75 -22.37
CA ASP A 128 35.05 -13.09 -22.31
C ASP A 128 35.37 -13.80 -20.98
N TYR A 129 36.64 -13.80 -20.55
CA TYR A 129 37.04 -14.44 -19.30
C TYR A 129 36.63 -13.61 -18.07
N SER A 130 36.53 -12.29 -18.17
CA SER A 130 35.97 -11.47 -17.09
C SER A 130 34.48 -11.76 -16.86
N ALA A 131 33.72 -11.99 -17.95
CA ALA A 131 32.32 -12.39 -17.88
C ALA A 131 32.16 -13.79 -17.27
N ASP A 132 33.00 -14.76 -17.68
CA ASP A 132 33.01 -16.11 -17.10
C ASP A 132 33.34 -16.07 -15.59
N ALA A 133 34.30 -15.25 -15.16
CA ALA A 133 34.61 -15.06 -13.74
C ALA A 133 33.40 -14.51 -12.96
N LEU A 134 32.67 -13.53 -13.51
CA LEU A 134 31.45 -13.01 -12.90
C LEU A 134 30.35 -14.09 -12.80
N TYR A 135 30.20 -14.95 -13.81
CA TYR A 135 29.24 -16.06 -13.79
C TYR A 135 29.56 -17.14 -12.75
N VAL A 136 30.85 -17.40 -12.50
CA VAL A 136 31.27 -18.29 -11.42
C VAL A 136 30.92 -17.68 -10.06
N VAL A 137 31.22 -16.40 -9.86
CA VAL A 137 30.83 -15.70 -8.61
C VAL A 137 29.31 -15.67 -8.45
N ASP A 138 28.55 -15.46 -9.53
CA ASP A 138 27.09 -15.47 -9.49
C ASP A 138 26.52 -16.82 -9.06
N MET A 139 27.13 -17.93 -9.51
CA MET A 139 26.76 -19.28 -9.08
C MET A 139 27.00 -19.49 -7.58
N LEU A 140 28.08 -18.94 -7.03
CA LEU A 140 28.36 -18.96 -5.60
C LEU A 140 27.37 -18.12 -4.80
N VAL A 141 26.97 -16.95 -5.33
CA VAL A 141 25.93 -16.11 -4.74
C VAL A 141 24.59 -16.85 -4.73
N ARG A 142 24.19 -17.47 -5.84
CA ARG A 142 22.95 -18.27 -5.96
C ARG A 142 22.92 -19.48 -5.03
N ALA A 143 24.04 -20.15 -4.85
CA ALA A 143 24.18 -21.22 -3.87
C ALA A 143 23.94 -20.76 -2.42
N ARG A 144 24.03 -19.45 -2.16
CA ARG A 144 23.81 -18.81 -0.85
C ARG A 144 22.58 -17.91 -0.80
N THR A 145 21.76 -17.86 -1.85
CA THR A 145 20.52 -17.08 -1.86
C THR A 145 19.44 -17.79 -1.06
N GLY A 146 18.82 -17.09 -0.12
CA GLY A 146 17.70 -17.60 0.68
C GLY A 146 16.44 -17.81 -0.16
N PHE A 147 15.64 -18.80 0.22
CA PHE A 147 14.28 -18.99 -0.30
C PHE A 147 13.26 -18.98 0.84
N LEU A 148 12.00 -18.69 0.51
CA LEU A 148 10.90 -18.66 1.46
C LEU A 148 10.27 -20.05 1.58
N GLU A 149 10.12 -20.54 2.80
CA GLU A 149 9.39 -21.76 3.12
C GLU A 149 8.41 -21.43 4.25
N GLN A 150 7.11 -21.59 4.00
CA GLN A 150 6.04 -21.20 4.94
C GLN A 150 6.12 -19.72 5.37
N GLY A 151 6.59 -18.83 4.50
CA GLY A 151 6.74 -17.39 4.80
C GLY A 151 7.99 -17.03 5.60
N LEU A 152 8.79 -18.00 6.04
CA LEU A 152 10.06 -17.77 6.73
C LEU A 152 11.24 -18.00 5.78
N MET A 153 12.25 -17.13 5.88
CA MET A 153 13.45 -17.25 5.07
C MET A 153 14.35 -18.36 5.62
N VAL A 154 14.60 -19.38 4.79
CA VAL A 154 15.52 -20.46 5.14
C VAL A 154 16.96 -19.96 5.00
N ARG A 155 17.76 -20.07 6.07
CA ARG A 155 19.17 -19.63 6.11
C ARG A 155 20.20 -20.78 6.20
N ASP A 156 19.73 -22.03 6.24
CA ASP A 156 20.62 -23.20 6.32
C ASP A 156 21.29 -23.49 4.96
N THR A 157 22.61 -23.30 4.93
CA THR A 157 23.48 -23.51 3.75
C THR A 157 23.29 -24.85 3.05
N LYS A 158 23.07 -25.95 3.78
CA LYS A 158 22.90 -27.28 3.16
C LYS A 158 21.56 -27.38 2.43
N ARG A 159 20.52 -26.78 3.02
CA ARG A 159 19.18 -26.71 2.40
C ARG A 159 19.19 -25.80 1.17
N LEU A 160 19.87 -24.65 1.24
CA LEU A 160 20.03 -23.74 0.10
C LEU A 160 20.69 -24.43 -1.09
N TRP A 161 21.83 -25.11 -0.87
CA TRP A 161 22.52 -25.85 -1.92
C TRP A 161 21.65 -26.95 -2.52
N LYS A 162 21.02 -27.79 -1.67
CA LYS A 162 20.16 -28.88 -2.13
C LYS A 162 18.95 -28.36 -2.92
N HIS A 163 18.39 -27.23 -2.52
CA HIS A 163 17.32 -26.57 -3.26
C HIS A 163 17.83 -26.09 -4.62
N TYR A 164 18.91 -25.32 -4.65
CA TYR A 164 19.50 -24.79 -5.88
C TYR A 164 19.84 -25.89 -6.89
N THR A 165 20.49 -26.98 -6.48
CA THR A 165 20.87 -28.10 -7.39
C THR A 165 19.70 -28.80 -8.06
N LYS A 166 18.49 -28.68 -7.50
CA LYS A 166 17.27 -29.26 -8.08
C LYS A 166 16.60 -28.35 -9.10
N THR A 167 16.89 -27.05 -9.06
CA THR A 167 16.29 -26.07 -9.95
C THR A 167 16.82 -26.21 -11.39
N LEU A 168 15.99 -25.86 -12.38
CA LEU A 168 16.43 -25.78 -13.78
C LEU A 168 17.54 -24.74 -13.96
N HIS A 169 17.52 -23.67 -13.16
CA HIS A 169 18.53 -22.61 -13.18
C HIS A 169 19.95 -23.14 -12.96
N PHE A 170 20.14 -24.08 -12.03
CA PHE A 170 21.46 -24.69 -11.81
C PHE A 170 21.96 -25.47 -13.04
N LYS A 171 21.07 -26.20 -13.73
CA LYS A 171 21.43 -26.94 -14.94
C LYS A 171 21.86 -26.00 -16.07
N LEU A 172 21.14 -24.89 -16.26
CA LEU A 172 21.49 -23.86 -17.23
C LEU A 172 22.81 -23.16 -16.86
N ASP A 173 23.01 -22.86 -15.58
CA ASP A 173 24.23 -22.22 -15.07
C ASP A 173 25.47 -23.10 -15.33
N ILE A 174 25.38 -24.42 -15.10
CA ILE A 174 26.45 -25.38 -15.43
C ILE A 174 26.68 -25.46 -16.93
N LEU A 175 25.61 -25.65 -17.73
CA LEU A 175 25.74 -25.82 -19.18
C LEU A 175 26.39 -24.58 -19.84
N SER A 176 26.10 -23.40 -19.30
CA SER A 176 26.69 -22.14 -19.77
C SER A 176 28.17 -21.95 -19.44
N LEU A 177 28.68 -22.66 -18.44
CA LEU A 177 30.07 -22.56 -17.96
C LEU A 177 30.94 -23.74 -18.41
N ILE A 178 30.39 -24.68 -19.20
CA ILE A 178 31.20 -25.74 -19.80
C ILE A 178 32.31 -25.08 -20.63
N PRO A 179 33.59 -25.41 -20.41
CA PRO A 179 34.68 -24.68 -21.02
C PRO A 179 34.98 -25.22 -22.43
N THR A 180 33.99 -25.09 -23.32
CA THR A 180 34.04 -25.47 -24.74
C THR A 180 35.11 -24.69 -25.53
N ASP A 181 35.54 -23.55 -24.99
CA ASP A 181 36.65 -22.72 -25.46
C ASP A 181 38.02 -23.39 -25.34
N LEU A 182 38.19 -24.47 -24.57
CA LEU A 182 39.44 -25.26 -24.60
C LEU A 182 39.74 -25.81 -26.01
N ALA A 183 38.72 -25.94 -26.86
CA ALA A 183 38.89 -26.33 -28.25
C ALA A 183 39.70 -25.29 -29.08
N TYR A 184 39.88 -24.06 -28.58
CA TYR A 184 40.78 -23.06 -29.19
C TYR A 184 42.21 -23.54 -29.32
N LEU A 185 42.68 -24.43 -28.43
CA LEU A 185 44.02 -24.99 -28.49
C LEU A 185 44.26 -25.85 -29.75
N LYS A 186 43.19 -26.39 -30.35
CA LYS A 186 43.26 -27.23 -31.56
C LYS A 186 42.74 -26.53 -32.81
N LEU A 187 41.65 -25.76 -32.68
CA LEU A 187 40.95 -25.13 -33.80
C LEU A 187 41.44 -23.70 -34.08
N GLY A 188 42.17 -23.08 -33.14
CA GLY A 188 42.60 -21.68 -33.23
C GLY A 188 41.62 -20.70 -32.57
N MET A 189 42.08 -19.49 -32.26
CA MET A 189 41.36 -18.51 -31.43
C MET A 189 40.31 -17.66 -32.19
N ASN A 190 40.14 -17.90 -33.49
CA ASN A 190 39.27 -17.11 -34.36
C ASN A 190 37.83 -17.63 -34.47
N TYR A 191 37.46 -18.65 -33.67
CA TYR A 191 36.15 -19.31 -33.73
C TYR A 191 35.27 -19.01 -32.49
N PRO A 192 34.72 -17.78 -32.35
CA PRO A 192 33.92 -17.40 -31.18
C PRO A 192 32.65 -18.25 -30.99
N GLU A 193 32.18 -18.92 -32.04
CA GLU A 193 31.06 -19.88 -32.06
C GLU A 193 31.15 -20.96 -30.97
N LEU A 194 32.37 -21.39 -30.63
CA LEU A 194 32.61 -22.38 -29.60
C LEU A 194 32.08 -21.96 -28.22
N ARG A 195 31.85 -20.66 -27.98
CA ARG A 195 31.35 -20.11 -26.73
C ARG A 195 29.82 -19.91 -26.69
N PHE A 196 29.07 -20.37 -27.69
CA PHE A 196 27.60 -20.18 -27.74
C PHE A 196 26.84 -20.74 -26.54
N ASN A 197 27.42 -21.69 -25.79
CA ASN A 197 26.84 -22.14 -24.53
C ASN A 197 26.62 -21.01 -23.51
N ARG A 198 27.40 -19.91 -23.56
CA ARG A 198 27.23 -18.74 -22.68
C ARG A 198 25.90 -17.99 -22.91
N LEU A 199 25.22 -18.18 -24.03
CA LEU A 199 23.91 -17.59 -24.32
C LEU A 199 22.79 -18.14 -23.42
N LEU A 200 23.00 -19.30 -22.79
CA LEU A 200 22.05 -19.96 -21.90
C LEU A 200 21.82 -19.23 -20.56
N ARG A 201 22.59 -18.18 -20.27
CA ARG A 201 22.44 -17.33 -19.07
C ARG A 201 21.26 -16.35 -19.13
N PHE A 202 20.40 -16.42 -20.16
CA PHE A 202 19.22 -15.56 -20.31
C PHE A 202 18.28 -15.56 -19.08
N SER A 203 18.27 -16.64 -18.30
CA SER A 203 17.50 -16.71 -17.05
C SER A 203 17.82 -15.57 -16.07
N ARG A 204 19.07 -15.07 -16.02
CA ARG A 204 19.43 -13.93 -15.16
C ARG A 204 18.87 -12.62 -15.68
N LEU A 205 18.82 -12.47 -17.01
CA LEU A 205 18.30 -11.27 -17.65
C LEU A 205 16.79 -11.14 -17.42
N PHE A 206 16.03 -12.24 -17.51
CA PHE A 206 14.61 -12.23 -17.16
C PHE A 206 14.36 -11.92 -15.67
N GLU A 207 15.14 -12.53 -14.77
CA GLU A 207 15.05 -12.19 -13.35
C GLU A 207 15.36 -10.70 -13.10
N PHE A 208 16.33 -10.13 -13.81
CA PHE A 208 16.64 -8.70 -13.73
C PHE A 208 15.46 -7.84 -14.20
N PHE A 209 14.85 -8.18 -15.34
CA PHE A 209 13.70 -7.45 -15.87
C PHE A 209 12.50 -7.49 -14.92
N ASP A 210 12.13 -8.66 -14.41
CA ASP A 210 11.00 -8.80 -13.47
C ASP A 210 11.21 -7.96 -12.20
N ARG A 211 12.44 -7.97 -11.67
CA ARG A 211 12.80 -7.19 -10.47
C ARG A 211 12.86 -5.69 -10.74
N THR A 212 13.26 -5.29 -11.93
CA THR A 212 13.31 -3.87 -12.30
C THR A 212 11.90 -3.34 -12.55
N GLU A 213 11.04 -4.15 -13.17
CA GLU A 213 9.63 -3.80 -13.42
C GLU A 213 8.84 -3.55 -12.13
N THR A 214 9.05 -4.39 -11.12
CA THR A 214 8.37 -4.24 -9.82
C THR A 214 8.90 -3.08 -8.97
N ARG A 215 10.12 -2.59 -9.25
CA ARG A 215 10.77 -1.50 -8.51
C ARG A 215 10.65 -0.14 -9.18
N THR A 216 10.34 -0.08 -10.47
CA THR A 216 10.19 1.20 -11.18
C THR A 216 8.84 1.84 -10.86
N ASN A 217 8.83 3.17 -10.74
CA ASN A 217 7.60 3.95 -10.61
C ASN A 217 6.82 4.02 -11.95
N TYR A 218 7.42 3.58 -13.06
CA TYR A 218 6.85 3.62 -14.40
C TYR A 218 6.91 2.25 -15.08
N PRO A 219 6.15 1.24 -14.59
CA PRO A 219 6.23 -0.13 -15.09
C PRO A 219 5.83 -0.24 -16.57
N ASN A 220 4.82 0.50 -17.02
CA ASN A 220 4.38 0.46 -18.43
C ASN A 220 5.47 0.97 -19.39
N VAL A 221 6.19 2.04 -19.05
CA VAL A 221 7.31 2.55 -19.87
C VAL A 221 8.44 1.53 -19.92
N PHE A 222 8.74 0.90 -18.79
CA PHE A 222 9.76 -0.14 -18.73
C PHE A 222 9.40 -1.38 -19.57
N ARG A 223 8.13 -1.82 -19.53
CA ARG A 223 7.62 -2.91 -20.39
C ARG A 223 7.77 -2.59 -21.88
N ILE A 224 7.41 -1.37 -22.30
CA ILE A 224 7.61 -0.91 -23.68
C ILE A 224 9.10 -0.91 -24.03
N GLY A 225 9.95 -0.41 -23.13
CA GLY A 225 11.41 -0.43 -23.30
C GLY A 225 11.97 -1.84 -23.50
N ASN A 226 11.54 -2.81 -22.69
CA ASN A 226 11.95 -4.21 -22.84
C ASN A 226 11.45 -4.83 -24.14
N LEU A 227 10.22 -4.54 -24.55
CA LEU A 227 9.68 -5.01 -25.83
C LEU A 227 10.48 -4.48 -27.02
N VAL A 228 10.83 -3.19 -27.00
CA VAL A 228 11.72 -2.58 -28.00
C VAL A 228 13.11 -3.22 -27.96
N LEU A 229 13.67 -3.46 -26.77
CA LEU A 229 14.96 -4.13 -26.62
C LEU A 229 14.95 -5.54 -27.23
N TYR A 230 13.94 -6.35 -26.94
CA TYR A 230 13.79 -7.69 -27.54
C TYR A 230 13.71 -7.62 -29.06
N THR A 231 12.95 -6.66 -29.58
CA THR A 231 12.81 -6.44 -31.02
C THR A 231 14.17 -6.11 -31.66
N LEU A 232 14.94 -5.19 -31.06
CA LEU A 232 16.27 -4.81 -31.53
C LEU A 232 17.25 -5.99 -31.51
N ILE A 233 17.21 -6.84 -30.48
CA ILE A 233 18.04 -8.05 -30.39
C ILE A 233 17.67 -9.04 -31.51
N ILE A 234 16.38 -9.26 -31.77
CA ILE A 234 15.95 -10.19 -32.82
C ILE A 234 16.38 -9.68 -34.21
N ILE A 235 16.18 -8.39 -34.49
CA ILE A 235 16.65 -7.75 -35.73
C ILE A 235 18.17 -7.88 -35.85
N HIS A 236 18.90 -7.67 -34.75
CA HIS A 236 20.35 -7.84 -34.72
C HIS A 236 20.78 -9.28 -35.05
N TRP A 237 20.13 -10.30 -34.45
CA TRP A 237 20.43 -11.71 -34.70
C TRP A 237 20.11 -12.10 -36.14
N ASN A 238 18.95 -11.69 -36.64
CA ASN A 238 18.56 -11.96 -38.03
C ASN A 238 19.51 -11.27 -39.04
N ALA A 239 19.96 -10.05 -38.76
CA ALA A 239 21.01 -9.40 -39.55
C ALA A 239 22.33 -10.18 -39.57
N CYS A 240 22.74 -10.74 -38.44
CA CYS A 240 23.94 -11.57 -38.35
C CYS A 240 23.76 -12.88 -39.14
N ILE A 241 22.60 -13.52 -39.04
CA ILE A 241 22.27 -14.74 -39.80
C ILE A 241 22.26 -14.46 -41.31
N TYR A 242 21.62 -13.38 -41.76
CA TYR A 242 21.63 -12.97 -43.17
C TYR A 242 23.06 -12.80 -43.71
N PHE A 243 23.92 -12.11 -42.94
CA PHE A 243 25.32 -11.94 -43.32
C PHE A 243 26.09 -13.27 -43.37
N ALA A 244 25.85 -14.16 -42.40
CA ALA A 244 26.48 -15.49 -42.35
C ALA A 244 26.05 -16.38 -43.53
N ILE A 245 24.76 -16.37 -43.91
CA ILE A 245 24.27 -17.09 -45.08
C ILE A 245 24.87 -16.50 -46.36
N SER A 246 24.91 -15.17 -46.49
CA SER A 246 25.55 -14.49 -47.62
C SER A 246 27.03 -14.86 -47.76
N LYS A 247 27.74 -15.01 -46.62
CA LYS A 247 29.14 -15.46 -46.58
C LYS A 247 29.28 -16.92 -47.03
N PHE A 248 28.36 -17.79 -46.61
CA PHE A 248 28.35 -19.21 -46.98
C PHE A 248 28.08 -19.43 -48.47
N ILE A 249 27.12 -18.69 -49.04
CA ILE A 249 26.78 -18.74 -50.47
C ILE A 249 27.87 -18.09 -51.34
N GLY A 250 28.46 -17.00 -50.83
CA GLY A 250 29.50 -16.22 -51.49
C GLY A 250 29.05 -14.78 -51.75
N PHE A 251 29.89 -13.79 -51.41
CA PHE A 251 29.51 -12.39 -51.57
C PHE A 251 29.41 -11.96 -53.04
N GLY A 252 28.29 -11.31 -53.38
CA GLY A 252 28.01 -10.79 -54.72
C GLY A 252 27.84 -11.84 -55.81
N THR A 253 27.50 -13.09 -55.47
CA THR A 253 27.16 -14.14 -56.45
C THR A 253 25.85 -13.85 -57.19
N ASP A 254 24.93 -13.16 -56.54
CA ASP A 254 23.59 -12.84 -57.01
C ASP A 254 23.11 -11.51 -56.40
N SER A 255 21.86 -11.14 -56.65
CA SER A 255 21.26 -9.89 -56.21
C SER A 255 20.82 -9.87 -54.74
N TRP A 256 20.67 -11.04 -54.10
CA TRP A 256 20.12 -11.16 -52.75
C TRP A 256 21.20 -11.13 -51.68
N VAL A 257 22.30 -11.86 -51.92
CA VAL A 257 23.44 -11.92 -51.00
C VAL A 257 24.09 -10.56 -50.80
N TYR A 258 24.82 -10.41 -49.70
CA TYR A 258 25.61 -9.20 -49.45
C TYR A 258 26.52 -8.87 -50.66
N PRO A 259 26.58 -7.60 -51.11
CA PRO A 259 27.37 -7.19 -52.27
C PRO A 259 28.86 -7.54 -52.15
N ASN A 260 29.52 -7.67 -53.29
CA ASN A 260 30.93 -8.06 -53.35
C ASN A 260 31.83 -7.11 -52.50
N THR A 261 32.47 -7.68 -51.48
CA THR A 261 33.33 -6.98 -50.51
C THR A 261 34.63 -6.44 -51.12
N SER A 262 35.03 -6.94 -52.30
CA SER A 262 36.19 -6.43 -53.04
C SER A 262 36.00 -4.98 -53.52
N LYS A 263 34.74 -4.51 -53.60
CA LYS A 263 34.44 -3.10 -53.84
C LYS A 263 34.66 -2.31 -52.55
N PRO A 264 35.47 -1.23 -52.55
CA PRO A 264 35.85 -0.50 -51.34
C PRO A 264 34.65 0.12 -50.60
N GLU A 265 33.53 0.36 -51.28
CA GLU A 265 32.28 0.83 -50.65
C GLU A 265 31.69 -0.23 -49.69
N TYR A 266 31.73 -1.51 -50.06
CA TYR A 266 31.12 -2.63 -49.35
C TYR A 266 32.13 -3.43 -48.50
N GLY A 267 33.42 -3.08 -48.55
CA GLY A 267 34.46 -3.75 -47.78
C GLY A 267 34.50 -3.37 -46.30
N ARG A 268 33.99 -2.19 -45.92
CA ARG A 268 34.08 -1.68 -44.53
C ARG A 268 33.19 -2.47 -43.57
N LEU A 269 33.71 -2.88 -42.41
CA LEU A 269 32.97 -3.59 -41.36
C LEU A 269 31.66 -2.89 -40.97
N SER A 270 31.70 -1.57 -40.77
CA SER A 270 30.51 -0.78 -40.44
C SER A 270 29.45 -0.84 -41.55
N ARG A 271 29.85 -0.83 -42.83
CA ARG A 271 28.93 -0.95 -43.96
C ARG A 271 28.31 -2.34 -44.02
N LYS A 272 29.09 -3.39 -43.78
CA LYS A 272 28.59 -4.78 -43.72
C LYS A 272 27.48 -4.90 -42.68
N TYR A 273 27.76 -4.48 -41.44
CA TYR A 273 26.80 -4.56 -40.35
C TYR A 273 25.55 -3.68 -40.59
N ILE A 274 25.72 -2.40 -40.96
CA ILE A 274 24.60 -1.47 -41.17
C ILE A 274 23.68 -1.94 -42.30
N TYR A 275 24.24 -2.44 -43.40
CA TYR A 275 23.44 -2.96 -44.51
C TYR A 275 22.65 -4.22 -44.10
N SER A 276 23.29 -5.17 -43.41
CA SER A 276 22.60 -6.36 -42.91
C SER A 276 21.50 -6.03 -41.91
N LEU A 277 21.73 -5.03 -41.05
CA LEU A 277 20.72 -4.53 -40.11
C LEU A 277 19.56 -3.85 -40.83
N TYR A 278 19.85 -3.06 -41.86
CA TYR A 278 18.84 -2.45 -42.73
C TYR A 278 17.97 -3.50 -43.42
N TRP A 279 18.61 -4.50 -44.05
CA TRP A 279 17.93 -5.63 -44.68
C TRP A 279 17.02 -6.35 -43.69
N SER A 280 17.56 -6.74 -42.53
CA SER A 280 16.80 -7.46 -41.51
C SER A 280 15.63 -6.66 -40.95
N THR A 281 15.80 -5.34 -40.78
CA THR A 281 14.72 -4.46 -40.33
C THR A 281 13.58 -4.46 -41.34
N LEU A 282 13.86 -4.25 -42.63
CA LEU A 282 12.83 -4.24 -43.68
C LEU A 282 12.06 -5.57 -43.78
N THR A 283 12.76 -6.69 -43.61
CA THR A 283 12.18 -8.04 -43.67
C THR A 283 11.29 -8.31 -42.46
N LEU A 284 11.78 -8.06 -41.24
CA LEU A 284 11.05 -8.36 -40.00
C LEU A 284 9.92 -7.38 -39.70
N THR A 285 10.00 -6.13 -40.17
CA THR A 285 8.89 -5.16 -40.07
C THR A 285 7.95 -5.22 -41.26
N THR A 286 8.11 -6.22 -42.15
CA THR A 286 7.23 -6.47 -43.30
C THR A 286 7.07 -5.28 -44.27
N ILE A 287 8.08 -4.39 -44.34
CA ILE A 287 8.10 -3.28 -45.31
C ILE A 287 8.48 -3.83 -46.70
N GLY A 288 9.39 -4.80 -46.75
CA GLY A 288 9.57 -5.70 -47.90
C GLY A 288 10.32 -5.16 -49.12
N GLU A 289 10.95 -3.97 -49.05
CA GLU A 289 11.77 -3.43 -50.16
C GLU A 289 13.19 -4.05 -50.19
N THR A 290 13.29 -5.37 -50.24
CA THR A 290 14.56 -6.10 -50.34
C THR A 290 14.69 -6.79 -51.68
N PRO A 291 15.92 -6.99 -52.22
CA PRO A 291 16.12 -7.78 -53.43
C PRO A 291 15.49 -9.16 -53.30
N PRO A 292 14.88 -9.72 -54.36
CA PRO A 292 14.27 -11.05 -54.30
C PRO A 292 15.36 -12.14 -54.20
N PRO A 293 15.09 -13.24 -53.47
CA PRO A 293 15.97 -14.41 -53.46
C PRO A 293 16.06 -15.05 -54.85
N VAL A 294 17.18 -15.69 -55.13
CA VAL A 294 17.51 -16.33 -56.41
C VAL A 294 17.64 -17.84 -56.26
N LYS A 295 18.23 -18.33 -55.16
CA LYS A 295 18.47 -19.77 -54.90
C LYS A 295 17.46 -20.37 -53.93
N ASP A 296 17.25 -21.69 -54.02
CA ASP A 296 16.28 -22.42 -53.18
C ASP A 296 16.56 -22.25 -51.68
N GLU A 297 17.83 -22.26 -51.26
CA GLU A 297 18.23 -22.00 -49.88
C GLU A 297 17.86 -20.59 -49.39
N GLU A 298 17.91 -19.59 -50.28
CA GLU A 298 17.55 -18.21 -49.98
C GLU A 298 16.02 -18.07 -49.89
N TYR A 299 15.28 -18.73 -50.80
CA TYR A 299 13.82 -18.80 -50.74
C TYR A 299 13.35 -19.42 -49.43
N LEU A 300 13.93 -20.55 -49.01
CA LEU A 300 13.57 -21.21 -47.76
C LEU A 300 13.82 -20.29 -46.54
N PHE A 301 14.98 -19.62 -46.51
CA PHE A 301 15.31 -18.69 -45.44
C PHE A 301 14.35 -17.50 -45.40
N VAL A 302 14.09 -16.83 -46.54
CA VAL A 302 13.19 -15.67 -46.61
C VAL A 302 11.76 -16.04 -46.25
N VAL A 303 11.26 -17.22 -46.64
CA VAL A 303 9.91 -17.68 -46.27
C VAL A 303 9.79 -17.87 -44.75
N ILE A 304 10.80 -18.50 -44.13
CA ILE A 304 10.83 -18.66 -42.66
C ILE A 304 10.93 -17.29 -41.98
N ASP A 305 11.79 -16.40 -42.48
CA ASP A 305 12.00 -15.07 -41.89
C ASP A 305 10.74 -14.19 -42.00
N PHE A 306 10.01 -14.24 -43.12
CA PHE A 306 8.72 -13.57 -43.26
C PHE A 306 7.65 -14.14 -42.32
N LEU A 307 7.57 -15.46 -42.15
CA LEU A 307 6.62 -16.07 -41.21
C LEU A 307 6.90 -15.60 -39.78
N VAL A 308 8.17 -15.64 -39.37
CA VAL A 308 8.62 -15.20 -38.04
C VAL A 308 8.41 -13.70 -37.87
N GLY A 309 8.76 -12.89 -38.88
CA GLY A 309 8.59 -11.44 -38.90
C GLY A 309 7.14 -11.00 -38.71
N VAL A 310 6.21 -11.59 -39.47
CA VAL A 310 4.76 -11.29 -39.34
C VAL A 310 4.26 -11.60 -37.94
N LEU A 311 4.63 -12.74 -37.36
CA LEU A 311 4.21 -13.13 -36.00
C LEU A 311 4.78 -12.19 -34.92
N ILE A 312 6.07 -11.83 -35.05
CA ILE A 312 6.74 -10.92 -34.11
C ILE A 312 6.12 -9.53 -34.21
N PHE A 313 5.97 -8.99 -35.43
CA PHE A 313 5.41 -7.66 -35.65
C PHE A 313 3.97 -7.56 -35.13
N ALA A 314 3.13 -8.56 -35.41
CA ALA A 314 1.77 -8.64 -34.87
C ALA A 314 1.74 -8.67 -33.33
N THR A 315 2.66 -9.42 -32.71
CA THR A 315 2.78 -9.50 -31.25
C THR A 315 3.21 -8.16 -30.64
N ILE A 316 4.17 -7.46 -31.26
CA ILE A 316 4.64 -6.15 -30.81
C ILE A 316 3.50 -5.13 -30.89
N VAL A 317 2.85 -5.01 -32.04
CA VAL A 317 1.74 -4.05 -32.23
C VAL A 317 0.59 -4.35 -31.25
N GLY A 318 0.26 -5.64 -31.05
CA GLY A 318 -0.76 -6.04 -30.07
C GLY A 318 -0.40 -5.69 -28.63
N ASN A 319 0.83 -5.98 -28.20
CA ASN A 319 1.30 -5.69 -26.84
C ASN A 319 1.41 -4.19 -26.59
N VAL A 320 1.96 -3.41 -27.52
CA VAL A 320 2.01 -1.95 -27.43
C VAL A 320 0.60 -1.36 -27.37
N GLY A 321 -0.32 -1.84 -28.21
CA GLY A 321 -1.73 -1.42 -28.20
C GLY A 321 -2.41 -1.69 -26.87
N SER A 322 -2.24 -2.90 -26.31
CA SER A 322 -2.77 -3.26 -24.98
C SER A 322 -2.19 -2.37 -23.88
N MET A 323 -0.87 -2.11 -23.89
CA MET A 323 -0.25 -1.23 -22.90
C MET A 323 -0.76 0.21 -22.98
N ILE A 324 -0.95 0.77 -24.19
CA ILE A 324 -1.51 2.10 -24.37
C ILE A 324 -2.96 2.17 -23.85
N SER A 325 -3.76 1.13 -24.12
CA SER A 325 -5.13 1.02 -23.62
C SER A 325 -5.14 1.00 -22.08
N ASN A 326 -4.30 0.18 -21.46
CA ASN A 326 -4.18 0.09 -19.99
C ASN A 326 -3.71 1.41 -19.36
N MET A 327 -2.77 2.12 -20.00
CA MET A 327 -2.31 3.42 -19.51
C MET A 327 -3.42 4.49 -19.50
N ASN A 328 -4.33 4.42 -20.47
CA ASN A 328 -5.45 5.36 -20.59
C ASN A 328 -6.75 4.86 -19.96
N ALA A 329 -6.73 3.71 -19.26
CA ALA A 329 -7.94 3.05 -18.76
C ALA A 329 -8.76 3.92 -17.81
N SER A 330 -8.13 4.62 -16.85
CA SER A 330 -8.83 5.49 -15.90
C SER A 330 -9.50 6.68 -16.57
N ARG A 331 -8.87 7.26 -17.60
CA ARG A 331 -9.44 8.33 -18.41
C ARG A 331 -10.60 7.84 -19.26
N ALA A 332 -10.47 6.66 -19.85
CA ALA A 332 -11.54 6.03 -20.63
C ALA A 332 -12.76 5.71 -19.75
N GLU A 333 -12.55 5.17 -18.54
CA GLU A 333 -13.63 4.90 -17.58
C GLU A 333 -14.36 6.18 -17.16
N PHE A 334 -13.60 7.24 -16.83
CA PHE A 334 -14.17 8.52 -16.46
C PHE A 334 -14.97 9.15 -17.61
N GLN A 335 -14.43 9.11 -18.84
CA GLN A 335 -15.12 9.61 -20.02
C GLN A 335 -16.41 8.83 -20.28
N ALA A 336 -16.40 7.50 -20.12
CA ALA A 336 -17.59 6.67 -20.26
C ALA A 336 -18.70 7.03 -19.24
N LYS A 337 -18.32 7.36 -18.00
CA LYS A 337 -19.26 7.86 -16.99
C LYS A 337 -19.87 9.20 -17.40
N ILE A 338 -19.06 10.15 -17.87
CA ILE A 338 -19.54 11.45 -18.38
C ILE A 338 -20.50 11.25 -19.55
N ASP A 339 -20.16 10.40 -20.50
CA ASP A 339 -20.96 10.18 -21.71
C ASP A 339 -22.32 9.55 -21.36
N SER A 340 -22.36 8.64 -20.37
CA SER A 340 -23.61 8.09 -19.84
C SER A 340 -24.50 9.17 -19.22
N ILE A 341 -23.92 10.13 -18.49
CA ILE A 341 -24.65 11.24 -17.87
C ILE A 341 -25.14 12.23 -18.92
N LYS A 342 -24.32 12.55 -19.93
CA LYS A 342 -24.74 13.36 -21.09
C LYS A 342 -25.92 12.73 -21.80
N GLN A 343 -25.86 11.41 -22.06
CA GLN A 343 -26.96 10.68 -22.69
C GLN A 343 -28.24 10.74 -21.84
N TYR A 344 -28.12 10.58 -20.51
CA TYR A 344 -29.26 10.71 -19.59
C TYR A 344 -29.88 12.11 -19.64
N MET A 345 -29.06 13.17 -19.60
CA MET A 345 -29.53 14.56 -19.66
C MET A 345 -30.23 14.89 -20.98
N GLN A 346 -29.68 14.39 -22.10
CA GLN A 346 -30.31 14.53 -23.42
C GLN A 346 -31.66 13.81 -23.49
N PHE A 347 -31.72 12.57 -23.01
CA PHE A 347 -32.96 11.78 -22.97
C PHE A 347 -34.05 12.46 -22.13
N ARG A 348 -33.68 13.03 -20.97
CA ARG A 348 -34.58 13.74 -20.07
C ARG A 348 -34.83 15.20 -20.46
N LYS A 349 -34.24 15.69 -21.56
CA LYS A 349 -34.36 17.07 -22.05
C LYS A 349 -34.06 18.11 -20.96
N VAL A 350 -32.96 17.89 -20.23
CA VAL A 350 -32.47 18.83 -19.23
C VAL A 350 -32.06 20.15 -19.89
N THR A 351 -32.22 21.28 -19.18
CA THR A 351 -31.84 22.60 -19.69
C THR A 351 -30.33 22.67 -19.96
N LYS A 352 -29.94 23.43 -20.99
CA LYS A 352 -28.53 23.58 -21.38
C LYS A 352 -27.67 24.21 -20.28
N ASP A 353 -28.25 25.06 -19.45
CA ASP A 353 -27.58 25.65 -18.30
C ASP A 353 -27.23 24.59 -17.25
N LEU A 354 -28.14 23.67 -16.94
CA LEU A 354 -27.88 22.59 -15.98
C LEU A 354 -26.90 21.57 -16.55
N GLU A 355 -27.02 21.21 -17.84
CA GLU A 355 -26.05 20.36 -18.54
C GLU A 355 -24.62 20.94 -18.47
N THR A 356 -24.47 22.22 -18.77
CA THR A 356 -23.16 22.92 -18.70
C THR A 356 -22.62 22.94 -17.27
N ARG A 357 -23.47 23.17 -16.27
CA ARG A 357 -23.07 23.16 -14.85
C ARG A 357 -22.60 21.77 -14.41
N VAL A 358 -23.29 20.71 -14.82
CA VAL A 358 -22.89 19.32 -14.52
C VAL A 358 -21.56 18.96 -15.17
N ILE A 359 -21.38 19.29 -16.46
CA ILE A 359 -20.11 19.03 -17.17
C ILE A 359 -18.95 19.77 -16.50
N ARG A 360 -19.12 21.05 -16.15
CA ARG A 360 -18.10 21.85 -15.48
C ARG A 360 -17.71 21.30 -14.10
N TRP A 361 -18.67 20.72 -13.38
CA TRP A 361 -18.38 20.04 -12.11
C TRP A 361 -17.54 18.77 -12.33
N PHE A 362 -17.85 17.96 -13.32
CA PHE A 362 -17.03 16.80 -13.68
C PHE A 362 -15.63 17.20 -14.17
N ASP A 363 -15.50 18.26 -14.97
CA ASP A 363 -14.20 18.78 -15.41
C ASP A 363 -13.33 19.20 -14.21
N TYR A 364 -13.95 19.85 -13.21
CA TYR A 364 -13.27 20.20 -11.96
C TYR A 364 -12.81 18.96 -11.18
N LEU A 365 -13.68 17.96 -11.02
CA LEU A 365 -13.31 16.72 -10.35
C LEU A 365 -12.12 16.03 -11.03
N TRP A 366 -12.12 15.99 -12.37
CA TRP A 366 -11.03 15.39 -13.16
C TRP A 366 -9.72 16.17 -13.03
N ALA A 367 -9.78 17.50 -13.23
CA ALA A 367 -8.61 18.36 -13.16
C ALA A 367 -7.90 18.29 -11.80
N ASN A 368 -8.67 18.17 -10.72
CA ASN A 368 -8.16 18.10 -9.35
C ASN A 368 -7.91 16.65 -8.87
N ARG A 369 -8.00 15.64 -9.73
CA ARG A 369 -7.83 14.20 -9.41
C ARG A 369 -8.73 13.69 -8.27
N LYS A 370 -9.92 14.27 -8.12
CA LYS A 370 -10.91 13.92 -7.08
C LYS A 370 -11.93 12.86 -7.54
N THR A 371 -11.65 12.18 -8.64
CA THR A 371 -12.55 11.19 -9.27
C THR A 371 -12.39 9.79 -8.70
N VAL A 372 -11.38 9.59 -7.85
CA VAL A 372 -11.05 8.30 -7.26
C VAL A 372 -11.88 8.11 -6.00
N ASP A 373 -12.72 7.08 -5.97
CA ASP A 373 -13.41 6.69 -4.75
C ASP A 373 -12.37 6.10 -3.78
N GLU A 374 -12.04 6.85 -2.73
CA GLU A 374 -11.09 6.45 -1.70
C GLU A 374 -11.47 5.09 -1.08
N LYS A 375 -12.77 4.78 -0.99
CA LYS A 375 -13.23 3.50 -0.43
C LYS A 375 -12.84 2.31 -1.29
N GLU A 376 -12.94 2.44 -2.61
CA GLU A 376 -12.56 1.36 -3.53
C GLU A 376 -11.05 1.16 -3.58
N VAL A 377 -10.25 2.23 -3.52
CA VAL A 377 -8.79 2.13 -3.46
C VAL A 377 -8.31 1.46 -2.17
N LEU A 378 -8.91 1.83 -1.03
CA LEU A 378 -8.51 1.33 0.27
C LEU A 378 -9.11 -0.06 0.58
N LYS A 379 -10.04 -0.58 -0.23
CA LYS A 379 -10.79 -1.83 0.02
C LYS A 379 -9.89 -3.05 0.27
N ASN A 380 -8.79 -3.18 -0.49
CA ASN A 380 -7.90 -4.34 -0.46
C ASN A 380 -6.82 -4.26 0.61
N LEU A 381 -6.71 -3.14 1.33
CA LEU A 381 -5.72 -2.98 2.39
C LEU A 381 -6.24 -3.64 3.70
N PRO A 382 -5.37 -4.16 4.56
CA PRO A 382 -5.71 -4.48 5.94
C PRO A 382 -6.19 -3.24 6.68
N ASP A 383 -7.13 -3.39 7.62
CA ASP A 383 -7.75 -2.25 8.32
C ASP A 383 -6.74 -1.38 9.08
N LYS A 384 -5.65 -1.99 9.58
CA LYS A 384 -4.53 -1.27 10.19
C LYS A 384 -3.89 -0.27 9.22
N LEU A 385 -3.60 -0.68 7.99
CA LEU A 385 -3.00 0.21 6.97
C LEU A 385 -3.99 1.27 6.49
N LYS A 386 -5.29 0.94 6.41
CA LYS A 386 -6.33 1.94 6.10
C LYS A 386 -6.35 3.05 7.15
N ALA A 387 -6.30 2.67 8.43
CA ALA A 387 -6.25 3.62 9.53
C ALA A 387 -4.99 4.48 9.49
N GLU A 388 -3.81 3.88 9.30
CA GLU A 388 -2.55 4.64 9.19
C GLU A 388 -2.57 5.65 8.03
N ILE A 389 -3.07 5.27 6.85
CA ILE A 389 -3.23 6.17 5.71
C ILE A 389 -4.23 7.29 6.02
N ALA A 390 -5.41 6.95 6.53
CA ALA A 390 -6.44 7.92 6.81
C ALA A 390 -5.96 8.96 7.84
N ILE A 391 -5.26 8.52 8.89
CA ILE A 391 -4.65 9.39 9.89
C ILE A 391 -3.65 10.34 9.21
N ASN A 392 -2.73 9.82 8.41
CA ASN A 392 -1.71 10.65 7.77
C ASN A 392 -2.30 11.68 6.79
N VAL A 393 -3.40 11.35 6.10
CA VAL A 393 -4.04 12.25 5.12
C VAL A 393 -4.95 13.29 5.77
N HIS A 394 -5.67 12.94 6.84
CA HIS A 394 -6.76 13.75 7.37
C HIS A 394 -6.49 14.37 8.75
N LEU A 395 -5.57 13.83 9.54
CA LEU A 395 -5.34 14.26 10.92
C LEU A 395 -4.94 15.74 11.00
N ASP A 396 -4.10 16.22 10.10
CA ASP A 396 -3.69 17.63 10.06
C ASP A 396 -4.85 18.60 9.77
N THR A 397 -5.82 18.15 8.97
CA THR A 397 -7.02 18.96 8.70
C THR A 397 -7.89 19.01 9.95
N LEU A 398 -8.11 17.87 10.61
CA LEU A 398 -8.90 17.80 11.84
C LEU A 398 -8.27 18.55 13.02
N LYS A 399 -6.94 18.49 13.18
CA LYS A 399 -6.20 19.25 14.20
C LYS A 399 -6.33 20.76 14.03
N LYS A 400 -6.55 21.26 12.80
CA LYS A 400 -6.79 22.69 12.56
C LYS A 400 -8.18 23.13 13.01
N VAL A 401 -9.13 22.19 13.14
CA VAL A 401 -10.50 22.50 13.54
C VAL A 401 -10.54 22.82 15.03
N ARG A 402 -10.90 24.06 15.36
CA ARG A 402 -10.92 24.60 16.74
C ARG A 402 -11.76 23.81 17.75
N ILE A 403 -12.64 22.91 17.31
CA ILE A 403 -13.46 22.10 18.20
C ILE A 403 -12.78 20.77 18.57
N PHE A 404 -11.83 20.33 17.74
CA PHE A 404 -11.11 19.08 17.87
C PHE A 404 -9.66 19.26 18.33
N GLN A 405 -9.21 20.51 18.52
CA GLN A 405 -7.86 20.85 19.00
C GLN A 405 -7.58 20.34 20.42
N ASP A 406 -8.57 20.42 21.31
CA ASP A 406 -8.45 20.02 22.72
C ASP A 406 -8.96 18.59 22.96
N CYS A 407 -9.30 17.86 21.89
CA CYS A 407 -9.78 16.49 22.00
C CYS A 407 -8.63 15.48 22.12
N GLU A 408 -8.90 14.38 22.79
CA GLU A 408 -7.98 13.25 22.82
C GLU A 408 -7.75 12.72 21.39
N ALA A 409 -6.51 12.34 21.10
CA ALA A 409 -6.15 11.89 19.77
C ALA A 409 -6.82 10.57 19.35
N GLY A 410 -7.24 9.73 20.30
CA GLY A 410 -8.05 8.53 20.03
C GLY A 410 -9.36 8.88 19.31
N LEU A 411 -10.05 9.94 19.76
CA LEU A 411 -11.25 10.44 19.09
C LEU A 411 -10.95 10.91 17.66
N LEU A 412 -9.84 11.62 17.46
CA LEU A 412 -9.48 12.12 16.13
C LEU A 412 -9.25 10.97 15.15
N VAL A 413 -8.59 9.90 15.58
CA VAL A 413 -8.34 8.71 14.77
C VAL A 413 -9.66 8.03 14.37
N GLU A 414 -10.60 7.89 15.31
CA GLU A 414 -11.90 7.29 15.02
C GLU A 414 -12.73 8.15 14.07
N LEU A 415 -12.75 9.48 14.28
CA LEU A 415 -13.45 10.42 13.41
C LEU A 415 -12.90 10.41 11.99
N VAL A 416 -11.57 10.39 11.83
CA VAL A 416 -10.89 10.31 10.53
C VAL A 416 -11.42 9.17 9.67
N LEU A 417 -11.64 8.00 10.28
CA LEU A 417 -12.13 6.80 9.59
C LEU A 417 -13.58 6.91 9.10
N LYS A 418 -14.38 7.80 9.72
CA LYS A 418 -15.80 8.01 9.40
C LYS A 418 -16.05 9.24 8.49
N LEU A 419 -15.02 10.05 8.21
CA LEU A 419 -15.15 11.21 7.32
C LEU A 419 -15.41 10.78 5.87
N ARG A 420 -16.32 11.49 5.19
CA ARG A 420 -16.59 11.30 3.75
C ARG A 420 -16.28 12.59 2.99
N PRO A 421 -15.44 12.58 1.95
CA PRO A 421 -15.19 13.76 1.14
C PRO A 421 -16.44 14.17 0.34
N ALA A 422 -16.70 15.48 0.25
CA ALA A 422 -17.79 16.07 -0.50
C ALA A 422 -17.33 17.35 -1.21
N VAL A 423 -17.67 17.51 -2.49
CA VAL A 423 -17.24 18.64 -3.32
C VAL A 423 -18.45 19.45 -3.77
N PHE A 424 -18.43 20.76 -3.52
CA PHE A 424 -19.50 21.69 -3.89
C PHE A 424 -19.02 22.70 -4.95
N SER A 425 -19.92 23.07 -5.86
CA SER A 425 -19.63 24.03 -6.94
C SER A 425 -19.85 25.48 -6.47
N PRO A 426 -19.27 26.47 -7.18
CA PRO A 426 -19.57 27.88 -6.92
C PRO A 426 -21.07 28.18 -7.00
N GLY A 427 -21.61 28.83 -5.97
CA GLY A 427 -23.03 29.18 -5.85
C GLY A 427 -23.93 28.08 -5.28
N ASP A 428 -23.41 26.87 -5.05
CA ASP A 428 -24.20 25.78 -4.47
C ASP A 428 -24.53 26.09 -3.01
N TYR A 429 -25.78 25.85 -2.61
CA TYR A 429 -26.19 25.87 -1.21
C TYR A 429 -25.89 24.50 -0.60
N ILE A 430 -25.01 24.46 0.41
CA ILE A 430 -24.69 23.24 1.15
C ILE A 430 -25.84 22.91 2.09
N CYS A 431 -26.41 23.92 2.74
CA CYS A 431 -27.63 23.80 3.52
C CYS A 431 -28.44 25.08 3.49
N LYS A 432 -29.77 24.97 3.58
CA LYS A 432 -30.67 26.10 3.75
C LYS A 432 -31.24 26.12 5.16
N LYS A 433 -31.54 27.32 5.65
CA LYS A 433 -32.22 27.53 6.92
C LYS A 433 -33.55 26.78 6.92
N GLY A 434 -33.80 26.02 7.98
CA GLY A 434 -35.00 25.19 8.12
C GLY A 434 -34.86 23.76 7.60
N ASP A 435 -33.85 23.42 6.79
CA ASP A 435 -33.61 22.04 6.36
C ASP A 435 -33.28 21.14 7.56
N ILE A 436 -33.54 19.82 7.45
CA ILE A 436 -33.17 18.86 8.50
C ILE A 436 -31.66 18.61 8.44
N GLY A 437 -30.93 18.89 9.53
CA GLY A 437 -29.49 18.72 9.58
C GLY A 437 -29.07 17.31 10.01
N ARG A 438 -28.66 16.47 9.06
CA ARG A 438 -28.22 15.09 9.35
C ARG A 438 -26.71 14.91 9.46
N GLU A 439 -25.96 15.94 9.10
CA GLU A 439 -24.51 15.86 8.89
C GLU A 439 -23.86 17.14 9.40
N MET A 440 -22.60 17.10 9.81
CA MET A 440 -21.75 18.28 9.92
C MET A 440 -20.70 18.29 8.83
N TYR A 441 -20.20 19.48 8.51
CA TYR A 441 -19.19 19.67 7.48
C TYR A 441 -17.96 20.38 8.05
N ILE A 442 -16.79 19.90 7.65
CA ILE A 442 -15.48 20.49 7.96
C ILE A 442 -14.89 21.00 6.66
N ILE A 443 -14.47 22.26 6.62
CA ILE A 443 -13.91 22.87 5.40
C ILE A 443 -12.44 22.48 5.29
N LYS A 444 -12.12 21.63 4.30
CA LYS A 444 -10.74 21.25 3.97
C LYS A 444 -10.08 22.33 3.12
N GLU A 445 -10.74 22.70 2.03
CA GLU A 445 -10.28 23.69 1.07
C GLU A 445 -11.48 24.44 0.49
N GLY A 446 -11.44 25.77 0.47
CA GLY A 446 -12.46 26.60 -0.15
C GLY A 446 -13.01 27.69 0.77
N LYS A 447 -13.99 28.42 0.25
CA LYS A 447 -14.62 29.53 0.98
C LYS A 447 -16.13 29.41 0.87
N LEU A 448 -16.78 29.43 2.03
CA LEU A 448 -18.23 29.40 2.15
C LEU A 448 -18.73 30.72 2.72
N ALA A 449 -19.84 31.23 2.20
CA ALA A 449 -20.53 32.39 2.76
C ALA A 449 -21.78 31.93 3.52
N VAL A 450 -21.95 32.45 4.74
CA VAL A 450 -23.24 32.42 5.44
C VAL A 450 -24.09 33.55 4.89
N VAL A 451 -25.21 33.20 4.25
CA VAL A 451 -26.04 34.14 3.49
C VAL A 451 -27.38 34.34 4.20
N ALA A 452 -27.91 35.56 4.17
CA ALA A 452 -29.26 35.80 4.67
C ALA A 452 -30.32 35.19 3.75
N ASP A 453 -31.58 35.28 4.20
CA ASP A 453 -32.74 34.72 3.51
C ASP A 453 -32.99 35.39 2.14
N ASP A 454 -32.40 36.58 1.89
CA ASP A 454 -32.41 37.29 0.61
C ASP A 454 -31.45 36.70 -0.45
N GLY A 455 -30.53 35.81 -0.06
CA GLY A 455 -29.51 35.24 -0.94
C GLY A 455 -28.40 36.19 -1.39
N VAL A 456 -28.38 37.44 -0.93
CA VAL A 456 -27.44 38.49 -1.36
C VAL A 456 -26.53 38.92 -0.21
N THR A 457 -27.09 39.18 0.96
CA THR A 457 -26.32 39.66 2.10
C THR A 457 -25.50 38.54 2.73
N GLN A 458 -24.18 38.76 2.86
CA GLN A 458 -23.24 37.80 3.41
C GLN A 458 -22.87 38.23 4.84
N PHE A 459 -23.17 37.39 5.82
CA PHE A 459 -22.86 37.67 7.23
C PHE A 459 -21.40 37.39 7.55
N VAL A 460 -20.94 36.19 7.20
CA VAL A 460 -19.61 35.68 7.55
C VAL A 460 -19.10 34.79 6.42
N VAL A 461 -17.80 34.86 6.14
CA VAL A 461 -17.10 33.93 5.25
C VAL A 461 -16.32 32.93 6.10
N LEU A 462 -16.64 31.65 5.94
CA LEU A 462 -15.92 30.53 6.53
C LEU A 462 -14.82 30.08 5.55
N SER A 463 -13.61 29.89 6.07
CA SER A 463 -12.44 29.41 5.33
C SER A 463 -11.96 28.06 5.86
N ASP A 464 -10.96 27.50 5.21
CA ASP A 464 -10.23 26.28 5.58
C ASP A 464 -9.99 26.17 7.09
N GLY A 465 -10.25 24.98 7.65
CA GLY A 465 -10.15 24.68 9.08
C GLY A 465 -11.39 25.10 9.91
N SER A 466 -12.35 25.81 9.31
CA SER A 466 -13.65 26.07 9.94
C SER A 466 -14.61 24.90 9.72
N TYR A 467 -15.65 24.80 10.55
CA TYR A 467 -16.68 23.76 10.47
C TYR A 467 -18.06 24.38 10.66
N PHE A 468 -19.10 23.65 10.27
CA PHE A 468 -20.48 24.07 10.49
C PHE A 468 -21.44 22.87 10.51
N GLY A 469 -22.65 23.11 11.03
CA GLY A 469 -23.72 22.12 11.09
C GLY A 469 -23.72 21.27 12.37
N GLU A 470 -22.85 21.59 13.32
CA GLU A 470 -22.74 21.00 14.65
C GLU A 470 -24.02 21.16 15.49
N ILE A 471 -24.73 22.28 15.33
CA ILE A 471 -25.90 22.62 16.15
C ILE A 471 -27.05 21.64 15.89
N SER A 472 -27.32 21.32 14.63
CA SER A 472 -28.47 20.47 14.24
C SER A 472 -28.26 19.02 14.69
N ILE A 473 -27.03 18.54 14.72
CA ILE A 473 -26.73 17.15 15.06
C ILE A 473 -26.69 16.90 16.57
N LEU A 474 -26.37 17.91 17.38
CA LEU A 474 -26.15 17.78 18.82
C LEU A 474 -27.41 17.70 19.70
N ASN A 475 -28.63 17.71 19.14
CA ASN A 475 -29.89 17.57 19.90
C ASN A 475 -29.96 18.40 21.21
N ILE A 476 -29.45 19.64 21.17
CA ILE A 476 -29.32 20.49 22.36
C ILE A 476 -30.72 20.80 22.92
N LYS A 477 -30.93 20.46 24.20
CA LYS A 477 -32.20 20.67 24.91
C LYS A 477 -32.53 22.17 24.99
N GLY A 478 -33.74 22.56 24.61
CA GLY A 478 -34.20 23.96 24.61
C GLY A 478 -33.89 24.75 23.32
N SER A 479 -33.31 24.11 22.30
CA SER A 479 -33.13 24.74 20.98
C SER A 479 -34.47 24.96 20.28
N LYS A 480 -34.77 26.21 19.92
CA LYS A 480 -35.97 26.61 19.15
C LYS A 480 -36.01 25.98 17.77
N SER A 481 -34.83 25.67 17.21
CA SER A 481 -34.67 25.10 15.87
C SER A 481 -34.55 23.57 15.86
N GLY A 482 -34.40 22.92 17.01
CA GLY A 482 -34.28 21.46 17.13
C GLY A 482 -33.23 20.88 16.17
N ASN A 483 -33.61 19.90 15.35
CA ASN A 483 -32.76 19.26 14.34
C ASN A 483 -32.77 19.99 12.98
N ARG A 484 -33.17 21.27 12.94
CA ARG A 484 -33.15 22.07 11.70
C ARG A 484 -31.91 22.94 11.61
N ARG A 485 -31.53 23.29 10.39
CA ARG A 485 -30.43 24.21 10.07
C ARG A 485 -30.82 25.63 10.43
N THR A 486 -29.90 26.37 11.05
CA THR A 486 -30.13 27.73 11.54
C THR A 486 -29.80 28.82 10.50
N ALA A 487 -28.99 28.49 9.49
CA ALA A 487 -28.52 29.46 8.51
C ALA A 487 -28.40 28.85 7.09
N ASN A 488 -28.40 29.74 6.08
CA ASN A 488 -28.09 29.37 4.70
C ASN A 488 -26.58 29.44 4.48
N ILE A 489 -25.99 28.36 3.95
CA ILE A 489 -24.55 28.31 3.67
C ILE A 489 -24.36 28.01 2.20
N ARG A 490 -23.64 28.91 1.52
CA ARG A 490 -23.40 28.87 0.08
C ARG A 490 -21.91 28.82 -0.22
N SER A 491 -21.50 27.98 -1.17
CA SER A 491 -20.12 27.95 -1.64
C SER A 491 -19.81 29.17 -2.52
N ILE A 492 -18.72 29.88 -2.24
CA ILE A 492 -18.27 31.00 -3.09
C ILE A 492 -17.55 30.47 -4.33
N GLY A 493 -16.67 29.47 -4.12
CA GLY A 493 -15.90 28.80 -5.17
C GLY A 493 -16.20 27.31 -5.22
N TYR A 494 -15.30 26.54 -5.83
CA TYR A 494 -15.28 25.11 -5.56
C TYR A 494 -14.76 24.89 -4.14
N SER A 495 -15.47 24.09 -3.36
CA SER A 495 -15.12 23.82 -1.96
C SER A 495 -15.12 22.32 -1.69
N ASP A 496 -14.06 21.87 -1.04
CA ASP A 496 -13.89 20.52 -0.51
C ASP A 496 -14.23 20.50 0.96
N LEU A 497 -15.23 19.72 1.30
CA LEU A 497 -15.69 19.52 2.65
C LEU A 497 -15.52 18.06 3.04
N PHE A 498 -15.24 17.81 4.32
CA PHE A 498 -15.48 16.51 4.90
C PHE A 498 -16.86 16.51 5.55
N CYS A 499 -17.67 15.52 5.20
CA CYS A 499 -18.97 15.26 5.77
C CYS A 499 -18.84 14.17 6.86
N LEU A 500 -19.37 14.47 8.04
CA LEU A 500 -19.52 13.51 9.14
C LEU A 500 -21.01 13.36 9.46
N SER A 501 -21.52 12.14 9.45
CA SER A 501 -22.94 11.89 9.74
C SER A 501 -23.23 12.02 11.23
N LYS A 502 -24.49 12.34 11.56
CA LYS A 502 -24.95 12.43 12.95
C LYS A 502 -24.75 11.12 13.69
N ASP A 503 -25.06 9.99 13.06
CA ASP A 503 -24.99 8.67 13.69
C ASP A 503 -23.53 8.31 13.99
N ASP A 504 -22.63 8.52 13.02
CA ASP A 504 -21.19 8.30 13.18
C ASP A 504 -20.58 9.16 14.29
N LEU A 505 -20.94 10.45 14.32
CA LEU A 505 -20.46 11.35 15.37
C LEU A 505 -21.01 10.94 16.73
N MET A 506 -22.31 10.69 16.83
CA MET A 506 -22.92 10.35 18.12
C MET A 506 -22.36 9.05 18.68
N GLU A 507 -22.09 8.05 17.85
CA GLU A 507 -21.40 6.83 18.23
C GLU A 507 -20.01 7.15 18.82
N THR A 508 -19.17 7.91 18.12
CA THR A 508 -17.84 8.29 18.65
C THR A 508 -17.95 9.08 19.96
N LEU A 509 -18.90 10.01 20.05
CA LEU A 509 -19.09 10.84 21.23
C LEU A 509 -19.65 10.08 22.44
N THR A 510 -20.19 8.87 22.27
CA THR A 510 -20.55 8.01 23.41
C THR A 510 -19.33 7.46 24.13
N GLU A 511 -18.24 7.20 23.39
CA GLU A 511 -16.98 6.71 23.96
C GLU A 511 -16.14 7.85 24.56
N TYR A 512 -16.27 9.08 24.03
CA TYR A 512 -15.53 10.27 24.47
C TYR A 512 -16.45 11.36 25.08
N PRO A 513 -16.91 11.20 26.34
CA PRO A 513 -17.91 12.08 26.95
C PRO A 513 -17.44 13.52 27.21
N ASP A 514 -16.13 13.74 27.41
CA ASP A 514 -15.59 15.08 27.60
C ASP A 514 -15.61 15.90 26.30
N ALA A 515 -15.29 15.25 25.17
CA ALA A 515 -15.41 15.87 23.85
C ALA A 515 -16.88 16.19 23.50
N LYS A 516 -17.80 15.30 23.87
CA LYS A 516 -19.25 15.56 23.73
C LYS A 516 -19.67 16.80 24.50
N ARG A 517 -19.25 16.95 25.75
CA ARG A 517 -19.56 18.12 26.59
C ARG A 517 -19.01 19.41 25.98
N ALA A 518 -17.78 19.37 25.46
CA ALA A 518 -17.17 20.52 24.77
C ALA A 518 -17.94 20.91 23.49
N LEU A 519 -18.42 19.92 22.72
CA LEU A 519 -19.25 20.15 21.54
C LEU A 519 -20.59 20.80 21.90
N GLU A 520 -21.29 20.25 22.89
CA GLU A 520 -22.59 20.74 23.36
C GLU A 520 -22.47 22.17 23.92
N GLU A 521 -21.43 22.47 24.69
CA GLU A 521 -21.19 23.80 25.26
C GLU A 521 -20.92 24.84 24.17
N LYS A 522 -20.05 24.54 23.19
CA LYS A 522 -19.85 25.45 22.05
C LYS A 522 -21.12 25.63 21.23
N GLY A 523 -21.86 24.55 20.97
CA GLY A 523 -23.15 24.63 20.27
C GLY A 523 -24.16 25.52 21.01
N ARG A 524 -24.17 25.44 22.35
CA ARG A 524 -25.02 26.28 23.21
C ARG A 524 -24.63 27.75 23.15
N GLN A 525 -23.34 28.06 23.21
CA GLN A 525 -22.84 29.44 23.09
C GLN A 525 -23.23 30.09 21.76
N ILE A 526 -23.16 29.33 20.66
CA ILE A 526 -23.57 29.82 19.34
C ILE A 526 -25.10 30.05 19.30
N LEU A 527 -25.89 29.11 19.82
CA LEU A 527 -27.34 29.27 19.92
C LEU A 527 -27.76 30.46 20.79
N MET A 528 -27.05 30.72 21.90
CA MET A 528 -27.29 31.88 22.76
C MET A 528 -27.00 33.19 22.02
N LYS A 529 -25.88 33.26 21.29
CA LYS A 529 -25.52 34.43 20.49
C LYS A 529 -26.58 34.78 19.44
N ASP A 530 -27.24 33.77 18.89
CA ASP A 530 -28.27 33.93 17.85
C ASP A 530 -29.70 34.03 18.43
N ASN A 531 -29.88 34.11 19.77
CA ASN A 531 -31.17 34.14 20.47
C ASN A 531 -32.10 32.94 20.14
N LEU A 532 -31.51 31.78 19.85
CA LEU A 532 -32.22 30.56 19.43
C LEU A 532 -32.41 29.53 20.56
N ILE A 533 -32.13 29.90 21.81
CA ILE A 533 -32.42 29.11 23.02
C ILE A 533 -33.61 29.72 23.75
N ASP A 534 -34.54 28.88 24.21
CA ASP A 534 -35.52 29.27 25.24
C ASP A 534 -34.95 28.97 26.63
N ASP A 535 -34.52 30.02 27.33
CA ASP A 535 -34.05 29.93 28.72
C ASP A 535 -35.16 29.41 29.66
N ASP A 536 -36.43 29.71 29.34
CA ASP A 536 -37.59 29.23 30.11
C ASP A 536 -37.77 27.72 30.03
N LEU A 537 -37.47 27.07 28.88
CA LEU A 537 -37.60 25.62 28.70
C LEU A 537 -36.42 24.84 29.29
N VAL A 538 -35.22 25.42 29.29
CA VAL A 538 -34.03 24.83 29.92
C VAL A 538 -34.25 24.72 31.44
N THR A 539 -34.81 25.77 32.04
CA THR A 539 -35.03 25.86 33.48
C THR A 539 -36.28 25.08 33.91
N ALA A 540 -37.39 25.19 33.17
CA ALA A 540 -38.66 24.54 33.54
C ALA A 540 -38.67 23.00 33.41
N ARG A 541 -37.86 22.41 32.53
CA ARG A 541 -37.86 20.94 32.32
C ARG A 541 -36.76 20.20 33.09
N ALA A 542 -35.70 20.90 33.51
CA ALA A 542 -34.64 20.30 34.34
C ALA A 542 -35.15 19.98 35.75
N ASP A 543 -36.02 20.82 36.30
CA ASP A 543 -36.53 20.67 37.67
C ASP A 543 -37.75 19.73 37.74
N ALA A 544 -38.70 19.82 36.81
CA ALA A 544 -39.95 19.05 36.90
C ALA A 544 -39.76 17.52 36.73
N ARG A 545 -39.01 17.08 35.72
CA ARG A 545 -38.83 15.63 35.45
C ARG A 545 -37.85 14.96 36.41
N ASN A 546 -36.81 15.67 36.87
CA ASN A 546 -35.81 15.10 37.78
C ASN A 546 -36.39 14.88 39.18
N ILE A 547 -37.31 15.75 39.60
CA ILE A 547 -38.03 15.61 40.87
C ILE A 547 -39.08 14.49 40.76
N GLU A 548 -39.89 14.45 39.70
CA GLU A 548 -40.87 13.37 39.52
C GLU A 548 -40.22 11.97 39.44
N GLU A 549 -39.17 11.77 38.64
CA GLU A 549 -38.46 10.47 38.58
C GLU A 549 -37.83 10.08 39.93
N LYS A 550 -37.31 11.05 40.69
CA LYS A 550 -36.77 10.79 42.03
C LYS A 550 -37.86 10.48 43.05
N VAL A 551 -39.03 11.12 42.95
CA VAL A 551 -40.19 10.84 43.80
C VAL A 551 -40.74 9.46 43.50
N GLU A 552 -40.89 9.09 42.23
CA GLU A 552 -41.38 7.77 41.80
C GLU A 552 -40.41 6.65 42.21
N TYR A 553 -39.09 6.89 42.11
CA TYR A 553 -38.07 5.98 42.64
C TYR A 553 -38.09 5.85 44.17
N LEU A 554 -38.32 6.96 44.89
CA LEU A 554 -38.43 6.97 46.34
C LEU A 554 -39.70 6.26 46.81
N GLU A 555 -40.83 6.46 46.13
CA GLU A 555 -42.09 5.74 46.40
C GLU A 555 -41.93 4.24 46.19
N SER A 556 -41.34 3.82 45.06
CA SER A 556 -41.03 2.41 44.79
C SER A 556 -40.12 1.80 45.87
N SER A 557 -39.11 2.54 46.30
CA SER A 557 -38.20 2.11 47.36
C SER A 557 -38.88 2.02 48.72
N LEU A 558 -39.80 2.95 49.02
CA LEU A 558 -40.60 2.97 50.25
C LEU A 558 -41.56 1.78 50.31
N ASP A 559 -42.24 1.45 49.22
CA ASP A 559 -43.11 0.27 49.11
C ASP A 559 -42.33 -1.03 49.30
N GLY A 560 -41.13 -1.12 48.71
CA GLY A 560 -40.22 -2.24 48.93
C GLY A 560 -39.80 -2.38 50.40
N LEU A 561 -39.57 -1.25 51.08
CA LEU A 561 -39.23 -1.21 52.51
C LEU A 561 -40.41 -1.59 53.40
N GLN A 562 -41.62 -1.08 53.14
CA GLN A 562 -42.84 -1.45 53.86
C GLN A 562 -43.13 -2.94 53.75
N THR A 563 -42.98 -3.51 52.56
CA THR A 563 -43.19 -4.95 52.33
C THR A 563 -42.21 -5.79 53.15
N ARG A 564 -40.93 -5.39 53.21
CA ARG A 564 -39.92 -6.06 54.05
C ARG A 564 -40.22 -5.90 55.54
N PHE A 565 -40.69 -4.73 55.96
CA PHE A 565 -41.04 -4.45 57.35
C PHE A 565 -42.24 -5.28 57.81
N ALA A 566 -43.27 -5.40 56.98
CA ALA A 566 -44.44 -6.24 57.24
C ALA A 566 -44.04 -7.72 57.38
N ARG A 567 -43.14 -8.20 56.52
CA ARG A 567 -42.59 -9.57 56.63
C ARG A 567 -41.81 -9.77 57.92
N LEU A 568 -40.95 -8.84 58.31
CA LEU A 568 -40.20 -8.88 59.57
C LEU A 568 -41.14 -8.88 60.79
N LEU A 569 -42.21 -8.08 60.78
CA LEU A 569 -43.23 -8.09 61.84
C LEU A 569 -43.98 -9.43 61.93
N ALA A 570 -44.29 -10.04 60.80
CA ALA A 570 -44.90 -11.38 60.75
C ALA A 570 -43.94 -12.45 61.31
N GLU A 571 -42.67 -12.41 60.95
CA GLU A 571 -41.64 -13.33 61.48
C GLU A 571 -41.40 -13.11 62.98
N TYR A 572 -41.40 -11.86 63.44
CA TYR A 572 -41.26 -11.52 64.86
C TYR A 572 -42.45 -12.01 65.69
N SER A 573 -43.67 -11.74 65.23
CA SER A 573 -44.89 -12.19 65.91
C SER A 573 -45.00 -13.72 65.95
N ALA A 574 -44.66 -14.41 64.86
CA ALA A 574 -44.60 -15.87 64.83
C ALA A 574 -43.54 -16.43 65.80
N SER A 575 -42.38 -15.77 65.90
CA SER A 575 -41.32 -16.13 66.85
C SER A 575 -41.77 -15.93 68.29
N GLN A 576 -42.42 -14.80 68.61
CA GLN A 576 -43.01 -14.53 69.93
C GLN A 576 -44.07 -15.57 70.30
N MET A 577 -44.93 -15.97 69.36
CA MET A 577 -45.97 -16.97 69.60
C MET A 577 -45.38 -18.36 69.88
N LYS A 578 -44.34 -18.76 69.13
CA LYS A 578 -43.57 -19.99 69.40
C LYS A 578 -42.89 -19.96 70.76
N LEU A 579 -42.32 -18.81 71.14
CA LEU A 579 -41.68 -18.62 72.45
C LEU A 579 -42.70 -18.76 73.58
N LYS A 580 -43.88 -18.12 73.45
CA LYS A 580 -44.98 -18.27 74.42
C LYS A 580 -45.48 -19.72 74.53
N GLN A 581 -45.63 -20.43 73.42
CA GLN A 581 -45.99 -21.86 73.44
C GLN A 581 -44.95 -22.71 74.16
N ARG A 582 -43.66 -22.48 73.89
CA ARG A 582 -42.58 -23.19 74.60
C ARG A 582 -42.57 -22.87 76.09
N LEU A 583 -42.80 -21.62 76.47
CA LEU A 583 -42.88 -21.20 77.86
C LEU A 583 -44.05 -21.89 78.58
N SER A 584 -45.22 -21.94 77.94
CA SER A 584 -46.40 -22.65 78.47
C SER A 584 -46.20 -24.17 78.56
N GLN A 585 -45.50 -24.78 77.59
CA GLN A 585 -45.13 -26.20 77.67
C GLN A 585 -44.19 -26.48 78.84
N LEU A 586 -43.14 -25.66 79.01
CA LEU A 586 -42.22 -25.73 80.13
C LEU A 586 -42.93 -25.53 81.48
N GLU A 587 -43.86 -24.58 81.54
CA GLU A 587 -44.68 -24.34 82.73
C GLU A 587 -45.54 -25.56 83.05
N SER A 588 -46.21 -26.17 82.06
CA SER A 588 -46.98 -27.40 82.27
C SER A 588 -46.12 -28.60 82.68
N GLN A 589 -44.87 -28.69 82.20
CA GLN A 589 -43.91 -29.72 82.60
C GLN A 589 -43.40 -29.49 84.03
N MET A 590 -43.21 -28.23 84.46
CA MET A 590 -42.93 -27.90 85.86
C MET A 590 -44.12 -28.25 86.76
N THR A 591 -45.34 -27.92 86.37
CA THR A 591 -46.55 -28.23 87.15
C THR A 591 -46.80 -29.73 87.25
N ARG A 592 -46.46 -30.51 86.21
CA ARG A 592 -46.47 -31.99 86.25
C ARG A 592 -45.35 -32.59 87.12
N ARG A 593 -44.20 -31.92 87.25
CA ARG A 593 -43.12 -32.32 88.19
C ARG A 593 -43.36 -31.86 89.63
N GLY A 594 -44.30 -30.95 89.87
CA GLY A 594 -44.65 -30.40 91.19
C GLY A 594 -45.72 -31.18 91.97
N HIS A 595 -46.27 -32.26 91.42
CA HIS A 595 -47.21 -33.13 92.14
C HIS A 595 -46.80 -34.60 92.04
N GLY A 596 -46.14 -35.07 93.10
CA GLY A 596 -45.93 -36.50 93.33
C GLY A 596 -44.58 -36.83 93.96
N PHE A 597 -44.27 -36.31 95.15
CA PHE A 597 -43.37 -36.98 96.08
C PHE A 597 -43.80 -36.71 97.53
N SER A 598 -44.51 -37.69 98.10
CA SER A 598 -44.63 -37.96 99.54
C SER A 598 -43.74 -39.19 99.83
N PRO A 599 -43.24 -39.40 101.06
CA PRO A 599 -42.00 -40.12 101.33
C PRO A 599 -42.21 -41.64 101.45
N ASP A 600 -41.21 -42.44 101.04
CA ASP A 600 -40.34 -43.20 101.95
C ASP A 600 -39.59 -44.35 101.25
N ARG A 601 -38.27 -44.46 101.59
CA ARG A 601 -37.39 -45.65 101.74
C ARG A 601 -37.21 -46.60 100.54
N GLU A 602 -36.09 -47.29 100.30
CA GLU A 602 -34.76 -47.47 100.89
C GLU A 602 -33.90 -48.18 99.84
N ASN A 603 -32.61 -47.85 99.80
CA ASN A 603 -31.41 -48.66 99.50
C ASN A 603 -31.26 -49.67 98.33
N SER A 604 -30.00 -49.64 97.84
CA SER A 604 -29.17 -50.74 97.29
C SER A 604 -29.54 -51.24 95.89
N GLU A 605 -28.65 -51.72 95.01
CA GLU A 605 -27.19 -51.86 94.90
C GLU A 605 -26.93 -52.26 93.44
N ASP A 606 -25.75 -51.89 92.95
CA ASP A 606 -24.92 -52.51 91.91
C ASP A 606 -25.42 -53.00 90.52
N ALA A 607 -24.76 -52.42 89.52
CA ALA A 607 -24.09 -53.02 88.35
C ALA A 607 -24.54 -54.38 87.77
N SER A 608 -24.79 -54.40 86.44
CA SER A 608 -24.12 -55.34 85.51
C SER A 608 -24.40 -55.06 84.02
N LYS A 609 -23.31 -54.85 83.26
CA LYS A 609 -22.90 -55.33 81.92
C LYS A 609 -23.88 -55.68 80.77
N ALA A 610 -23.36 -55.40 79.55
CA ALA A 610 -23.69 -55.87 78.17
C ALA A 610 -24.93 -55.21 77.52
N ASP A 611 -24.96 -54.78 76.24
CA ASP A 611 -24.11 -54.95 75.04
C ASP A 611 -23.94 -53.60 74.30
#